data_AF-F9DSI7-F1
#
_entry.id   AF-F9DSI7-F1
#
_cell.length_a   1.000
_cell.length_b   1.000
_cell.length_c   1.000
_cell.angle_alpha   90.00
_cell.angle_beta   90.00
_cell.angle_gamma   90.00
#
_symmetry.space_group_name_H-M   'P 1'
#
loop_
_entity.id
_entity.type
_entity.pdbx_description
1 polymer ?
#
loop_
_entity_poly.entity_id
_entity_poly.type
_entity_poly.pdbx_seq_one_letter_code
_entity_poly.pdbx_strand_id
1 'polypeptide(L)'
;MHRIIYRADGTFHKHCRFIHFWLGSAKTEGEHSMTTDNENLFDKEKRIDPKRKVERKDGEPTSAFKGASLAALLIGVSAYLLGLYNAVMELNEKGYYFAILIFGLYSSVSLQKAVRDKEEGIPVTNIYYGISWLALIIAILLMAIGLYNAGSIVLSEKGFYGMAFVLSIFAAITVQKNVRDTQKAKEID
;
A
#
# COMPACT_ATOMS: atom_id res chain seq x y z
N MET A 1 -34.53 -33.35 19.60
CA MET A 1 -33.46 -32.44 20.08
C MET A 1 -32.19 -32.72 19.29
N HIS A 2 -32.01 -32.05 18.15
CA HIS A 2 -30.83 -32.22 17.30
C HIS A 2 -29.86 -31.06 17.59
N ARG A 3 -28.69 -31.37 18.15
CA ARG A 3 -27.65 -30.39 18.50
C ARG A 3 -26.72 -30.26 17.29
N ILE A 4 -26.89 -29.19 16.51
CA ILE A 4 -26.02 -28.85 15.37
C ILE A 4 -24.73 -28.23 15.92
N ILE A 5 -23.61 -28.91 15.67
CA ILE A 5 -22.26 -28.45 15.95
C ILE A 5 -21.83 -27.53 14.80
N TYR A 6 -21.74 -26.23 15.03
CA TYR A 6 -21.10 -25.31 14.09
C TYR A 6 -19.59 -25.30 14.35
N ARG A 7 -18.86 -25.81 13.37
CA ARG A 7 -17.39 -25.80 13.28
C ARG A 7 -16.95 -24.38 12.87
N ALA A 8 -16.02 -23.81 13.63
CA ALA A 8 -15.51 -22.46 13.44
C ALA A 8 -14.83 -22.27 12.07
N ASP A 9 -15.16 -21.19 11.38
CA ASP A 9 -14.43 -20.68 10.21
C ASP A 9 -13.54 -19.51 10.64
N GLY A 10 -12.22 -19.71 10.56
CA GLY A 10 -11.17 -18.76 10.92
C GLY A 10 -10.90 -17.65 9.89
N THR A 11 -11.77 -17.47 8.89
CA THR A 11 -11.54 -16.51 7.79
C THR A 11 -11.80 -15.05 8.17
N PHE A 12 -12.47 -14.78 9.30
CA PHE A 12 -12.77 -13.41 9.75
C PHE A 12 -11.57 -12.67 10.37
N HIS A 13 -10.53 -13.40 10.79
CA HIS A 13 -9.40 -12.82 11.54
C HIS A 13 -8.33 -12.14 10.66
N LYS A 14 -8.40 -12.29 9.33
CA LYS A 14 -7.46 -11.63 8.40
C LYS A 14 -7.85 -10.19 8.04
N HIS A 15 -9.12 -9.80 8.22
CA HIS A 15 -9.55 -8.43 7.91
C HIS A 15 -9.20 -7.40 9.00
N CYS A 16 -9.15 -7.80 10.28
CA CYS A 16 -8.77 -6.88 11.38
C CYS A 16 -7.26 -6.62 11.48
N ARG A 17 -6.40 -7.48 10.90
CA ARG A 17 -4.94 -7.31 10.98
C ARG A 17 -4.42 -6.19 10.06
N PHE A 18 -5.23 -5.73 9.11
CA PHE A 18 -4.83 -4.71 8.15
C PHE A 18 -4.71 -3.31 8.79
N ILE A 19 -5.54 -3.01 9.79
CA ILE A 19 -5.51 -1.72 10.51
C ILE A 19 -4.42 -1.72 11.58
N HIS A 20 -4.24 -2.84 12.30
CA HIS A 20 -3.26 -2.92 13.38
C HIS A 20 -1.79 -2.97 12.90
N PHE A 21 -1.56 -3.37 11.65
CA PHE A 21 -0.21 -3.46 11.07
C PHE A 21 0.34 -2.10 10.57
N TRP A 22 -0.52 -1.12 10.30
CA TRP A 22 -0.09 0.17 9.76
C TRP A 22 0.50 1.13 10.82
N LEU A 23 0.25 0.89 12.12
CA LEU A 23 0.70 1.76 13.22
C LEU A 23 1.90 1.24 14.05
N GLY A 24 2.34 0.00 13.84
CA GLY A 24 3.14 -0.73 14.84
C GLY A 24 4.58 -1.05 14.44
N SER A 25 5.41 -0.07 14.09
CA SER A 25 6.86 -0.30 13.91
C SER A 25 7.71 0.82 14.48
N ALA A 26 7.75 0.90 15.82
CA ALA A 26 8.81 1.57 16.56
C ALA A 26 8.82 1.13 18.04
N LYS A 27 9.56 0.07 18.38
CA LYS A 27 10.12 -0.22 19.72
C LYS A 27 11.09 -1.41 19.58
N THR A 28 12.29 -1.48 20.14
CA THR A 28 12.82 -1.27 21.52
C THR A 28 14.34 -1.00 21.46
N GLU A 29 14.94 -0.05 22.21
CA GLU A 29 15.59 -0.19 23.56
C GLU A 29 16.65 -1.32 23.60
N GLY A 30 17.88 -1.21 24.10
CA GLY A 30 18.64 -0.20 24.85
C GLY A 30 19.92 -0.88 25.41
N GLU A 31 20.98 -0.09 25.54
CA GLU A 31 22.17 -0.19 26.44
C GLU A 31 23.07 -1.44 26.60
N HIS A 32 24.30 -1.12 26.98
CA HIS A 32 25.56 -1.85 26.84
C HIS A 32 26.13 -2.21 28.22
N SER A 33 26.73 -3.40 28.37
CA SER A 33 27.67 -3.69 29.45
C SER A 33 28.64 -4.80 29.06
N MET A 34 29.94 -4.48 29.15
CA MET A 34 31.08 -5.37 28.94
C MET A 34 31.35 -6.26 30.16
N THR A 35 31.90 -7.45 29.94
CA THR A 35 33.12 -7.91 30.65
C THR A 35 33.89 -8.88 29.76
N THR A 36 35.20 -8.68 29.82
CA THR A 36 36.28 -9.21 28.98
C THR A 36 36.65 -10.62 29.42
N ASP A 37 37.00 -11.49 28.47
CA ASP A 37 38.14 -12.38 28.69
C ASP A 37 38.92 -12.63 27.41
N ASN A 38 40.23 -12.52 27.59
CA ASN A 38 41.28 -12.46 26.60
C ASN A 38 41.63 -13.86 26.12
N GLU A 39 41.53 -14.11 24.82
CA GLU A 39 42.44 -15.06 24.18
C GLU A 39 42.54 -14.74 22.68
N ASN A 40 43.77 -14.79 22.16
CA ASN A 40 44.11 -14.86 20.73
C ASN A 40 44.20 -13.54 19.94
N LEU A 41 45.19 -12.70 20.32
CA LEU A 41 45.63 -11.53 19.52
C LEU A 41 46.62 -11.89 18.38
N PHE A 42 46.82 -13.19 18.10
CA PHE A 42 47.65 -13.66 16.97
C PHE A 42 46.84 -14.05 15.72
N ASP A 43 45.51 -13.88 15.74
CA ASP A 43 44.60 -14.18 14.62
C ASP A 43 44.22 -12.94 13.78
N LYS A 44 44.89 -11.80 13.99
CA LYS A 44 44.49 -10.51 13.40
C LYS A 44 44.91 -10.32 11.93
N GLU A 45 45.52 -11.34 11.31
CA GLU A 45 46.03 -11.24 9.94
C GLU A 45 45.17 -11.95 8.87
N LYS A 46 44.01 -12.53 9.20
CA LYS A 46 43.21 -13.26 8.20
C LYS A 46 41.69 -13.21 8.36
N ARG A 47 41.13 -12.02 8.55
CA ARG A 47 39.68 -11.77 8.39
C ARG A 47 39.46 -10.48 7.58
N ILE A 48 39.99 -10.43 6.35
CA ILE A 48 39.29 -9.65 5.34
C ILE A 48 38.07 -10.50 5.02
N ASP A 49 36.98 -10.27 5.76
CA ASP A 49 35.71 -10.92 5.51
C ASP A 49 35.35 -10.58 4.05
N PRO A 50 35.27 -11.56 3.14
CA PRO A 50 34.77 -11.27 1.81
C PRO A 50 33.31 -10.86 2.03
N LYS A 51 33.07 -9.54 1.93
CA LYS A 51 31.78 -8.86 2.05
C LYS A 51 30.70 -9.79 1.50
N ARG A 52 30.01 -10.51 2.39
CA ARG A 52 29.02 -11.53 2.04
C ARG A 52 28.05 -10.82 1.12
N LYS A 53 28.13 -11.08 -0.19
CA LYS A 53 27.15 -10.56 -1.13
C LYS A 53 25.85 -11.15 -0.61
N VAL A 54 25.01 -10.31 -0.02
CA VAL A 54 23.64 -10.66 0.32
C VAL A 54 23.03 -10.98 -1.04
N GLU A 55 23.02 -12.26 -1.39
CA GLU A 55 22.37 -12.77 -2.58
C GLU A 55 20.91 -12.38 -2.41
N ARG A 56 20.49 -11.34 -3.14
CA ARG A 56 19.10 -10.88 -3.08
C ARG A 56 18.28 -12.00 -3.68
N LYS A 57 17.46 -12.64 -2.84
CA LYS A 57 16.48 -13.66 -3.27
C LYS A 57 15.63 -13.04 -4.37
N ASP A 58 15.57 -13.67 -5.53
CA ASP A 58 14.82 -13.18 -6.68
C ASP A 58 13.34 -12.97 -6.27
N GLY A 59 12.88 -11.71 -6.34
CA GLY A 59 11.49 -11.33 -6.04
C GLY A 59 11.27 -10.47 -4.80
N GLU A 60 12.25 -10.28 -3.92
CA GLU A 60 12.08 -9.34 -2.79
C GLU A 60 12.30 -7.88 -3.23
N PRO A 61 11.33 -6.97 -3.03
CA PRO A 61 11.55 -5.56 -3.33
C PRO A 61 12.66 -4.99 -2.44
N THR A 62 13.49 -4.12 -3.00
CA THR A 62 14.55 -3.47 -2.23
C THR A 62 13.95 -2.57 -1.14
N SER A 63 14.62 -2.45 0.00
CA SER A 63 14.19 -1.52 1.07
C SER A 63 14.02 -0.09 0.55
N ALA A 64 14.90 0.35 -0.37
CA ALA A 64 14.82 1.63 -1.04
C ALA A 64 13.53 1.78 -1.89
N PHE A 65 13.14 0.75 -2.65
CA PHE A 65 11.92 0.77 -3.45
C PHE A 65 10.65 0.76 -2.60
N LYS A 66 10.63 -0.02 -1.50
CA LYS A 66 9.53 -0.01 -0.52
C LYS A 66 9.31 1.41 0.01
N GLY A 67 10.39 2.06 0.48
CA GLY A 67 10.36 3.44 0.96
C GLY A 67 9.91 4.45 -0.10
N ALA A 68 10.47 4.38 -1.31
CA ALA A 68 10.12 5.27 -2.41
C ALA A 68 8.63 5.16 -2.82
N SER A 69 8.09 3.94 -2.88
CA SER A 69 6.67 3.73 -3.23
C SER A 69 5.72 4.29 -2.18
N LEU A 70 6.04 4.14 -0.89
CA LEU A 70 5.24 4.68 0.20
C LEU A 70 5.32 6.22 0.21
N ALA A 71 6.51 6.77 0.04
CA ALA A 71 6.71 8.22 -0.08
C ALA A 71 5.93 8.79 -1.26
N ALA A 72 5.96 8.14 -2.43
CA ALA A 72 5.19 8.56 -3.60
C ALA A 72 3.68 8.58 -3.32
N LEU A 73 3.14 7.56 -2.63
CA LEU A 73 1.73 7.53 -2.25
C LEU A 73 1.39 8.68 -1.29
N LEU A 74 2.20 8.88 -0.25
CA LEU A 74 1.98 9.94 0.74
C LEU A 74 2.05 11.33 0.11
N ILE A 75 3.05 11.56 -0.75
CA ILE A 75 3.21 12.84 -1.45
C ILE A 75 2.03 13.07 -2.41
N GLY A 76 1.63 12.07 -3.19
CA GLY A 76 0.51 12.19 -4.13
C GLY A 76 -0.81 12.52 -3.44
N VAL A 77 -1.15 11.76 -2.39
CA VAL A 77 -2.38 11.98 -1.60
C VAL A 77 -2.32 13.31 -0.88
N SER A 78 -1.19 13.64 -0.23
CA SER A 78 -1.05 14.90 0.50
C SER A 78 -1.12 16.10 -0.43
N ALA A 79 -0.48 16.04 -1.61
CA ALA A 79 -0.55 17.09 -2.60
C ALA A 79 -1.99 17.33 -3.08
N TYR A 80 -2.74 16.25 -3.37
CA TYR A 80 -4.15 16.35 -3.74
C TYR A 80 -4.97 17.02 -2.62
N LEU A 81 -4.80 16.59 -1.37
CA LEU A 81 -5.53 17.12 -0.22
C LEU A 81 -5.16 18.58 0.10
N LEU A 82 -3.89 18.95 -0.04
CA LEU A 82 -3.43 20.33 0.12
C LEU A 82 -3.98 21.23 -0.99
N GLY A 83 -4.05 20.75 -2.23
CA GLY A 83 -4.73 21.44 -3.31
C GLY A 83 -6.20 21.68 -2.96
N LEU A 84 -6.88 20.64 -2.49
CA LEU A 84 -8.30 20.70 -2.13
C LEU A 84 -8.58 21.65 -0.97
N TYR A 85 -7.68 21.68 0.02
CA TYR A 85 -7.76 22.61 1.14
C TYR A 85 -7.67 24.07 0.67
N ASN A 86 -6.70 24.37 -0.18
CA ASN A 86 -6.43 25.74 -0.67
C ASN A 86 -7.40 26.22 -1.75
N ALA A 87 -8.08 25.32 -2.46
CA ALA A 87 -8.94 25.71 -3.56
C ALA A 87 -10.16 26.52 -3.08
N VAL A 88 -10.56 27.51 -3.89
CA VAL A 88 -11.73 28.36 -3.65
C VAL A 88 -12.96 27.66 -4.24
N MET A 89 -13.40 26.60 -3.55
CA MET A 89 -14.58 25.80 -3.90
C MET A 89 -15.53 25.69 -2.72
N GLU A 90 -16.81 25.44 -3.00
CA GLU A 90 -17.81 25.14 -1.98
C GLU A 90 -17.47 23.83 -1.24
N LEU A 91 -17.92 23.71 0.01
CA LEU A 91 -17.55 22.57 0.86
C LEU A 91 -18.07 21.24 0.32
N ASN A 92 -19.22 21.25 -0.36
CA ASN A 92 -19.80 20.08 -1.02
C ASN A 92 -18.96 19.63 -2.24
N GLU A 93 -18.44 20.57 -3.04
CA GLU A 93 -17.53 20.30 -4.16
C GLU A 93 -16.22 19.70 -3.64
N LYS A 94 -15.67 20.26 -2.55
CA LYS A 94 -14.49 19.69 -1.89
C LYS A 94 -14.76 18.26 -1.42
N GLY A 95 -15.90 18.04 -0.76
CA GLY A 95 -16.31 16.71 -0.30
C GLY A 95 -16.43 15.69 -1.44
N TYR A 96 -16.93 16.11 -2.61
CA TYR A 96 -17.03 15.28 -3.80
C TYR A 96 -15.65 14.80 -4.28
N TYR A 97 -14.70 15.71 -4.46
CA TYR A 97 -13.34 15.36 -4.90
C TYR A 97 -12.57 14.53 -3.88
N PHE A 98 -12.78 14.79 -2.59
CA PHE A 98 -12.23 13.96 -1.52
C PHE A 98 -12.78 12.53 -1.59
N ALA A 99 -14.12 12.38 -1.69
CA ALA A 99 -14.76 11.07 -1.76
C ALA A 99 -14.28 10.26 -2.97
N ILE A 100 -14.11 10.90 -4.13
CA ILE A 100 -13.59 10.24 -5.33
C ILE A 100 -12.15 9.79 -5.15
N LEU A 101 -11.29 10.61 -4.52
CA LEU A 101 -9.90 10.19 -4.23
C LEU A 101 -9.89 8.90 -3.40
N ILE A 102 -10.63 8.88 -2.30
CA ILE A 102 -10.69 7.71 -1.40
C ILE A 102 -11.30 6.50 -2.12
N PHE A 103 -12.37 6.70 -2.88
CA PHE A 103 -13.02 5.65 -3.66
C PHE A 103 -12.11 5.08 -4.76
N GLY A 104 -11.34 5.93 -5.43
CA GLY A 104 -10.34 5.53 -6.43
C GLY A 104 -9.23 4.69 -5.81
N LEU A 105 -8.67 5.12 -4.68
CA LEU A 105 -7.65 4.36 -3.95
C LEU A 105 -8.16 3.00 -3.46
N TYR A 106 -9.37 2.96 -2.92
CA TYR A 106 -10.00 1.71 -2.47
C TYR A 106 -10.26 0.76 -3.64
N SER A 107 -10.89 1.25 -4.70
CA SER A 107 -11.25 0.42 -5.87
C SER A 107 -10.03 -0.12 -6.58
N SER A 108 -8.93 0.64 -6.70
CA SER A 108 -7.69 0.17 -7.30
C SER A 108 -7.03 -0.96 -6.51
N VAL A 109 -6.97 -0.82 -5.18
CA VAL A 109 -6.41 -1.84 -4.27
C VAL A 109 -7.29 -3.10 -4.26
N SER A 110 -8.62 -2.92 -4.27
CA SER A 110 -9.59 -4.01 -4.36
C SER A 110 -9.45 -4.78 -5.67
N LEU A 111 -9.38 -4.08 -6.80
CA LEU A 111 -9.22 -4.70 -8.11
C LEU A 111 -7.90 -5.46 -8.22
N GLN A 112 -6.80 -4.83 -7.80
CA GLN A 112 -5.48 -5.46 -7.85
C GLN A 112 -5.42 -6.74 -7.02
N LYS A 113 -6.13 -6.77 -5.87
CA LYS A 113 -6.30 -7.99 -5.07
C LYS A 113 -7.13 -9.04 -5.81
N ALA A 114 -8.29 -8.66 -6.38
CA ALA A 114 -9.17 -9.59 -7.09
C ALA A 114 -8.48 -10.24 -8.32
N VAL A 115 -7.74 -9.46 -9.09
CA VAL A 115 -6.95 -9.95 -10.25
C VAL A 115 -5.89 -10.93 -9.78
N ARG A 116 -5.13 -10.57 -8.74
CA ARG A 116 -4.09 -11.43 -8.20
C ARG A 116 -4.66 -12.73 -7.64
N ASP A 117 -5.70 -12.65 -6.82
CA ASP A 117 -6.30 -13.83 -6.17
C ASP A 117 -6.77 -14.82 -7.25
N LYS A 118 -7.30 -14.32 -8.37
CA LYS A 118 -7.67 -15.13 -9.54
C LYS A 118 -6.46 -15.77 -10.23
N GLU A 119 -5.34 -15.07 -10.36
CA GLU A 119 -4.08 -15.59 -10.92
C GLU A 119 -3.41 -16.62 -10.00
N GLU A 120 -3.51 -16.45 -8.68
CA GLU A 120 -3.00 -17.37 -7.66
C GLU A 120 -3.92 -18.60 -7.43
N GLY A 121 -5.04 -18.70 -8.17
CA GLY A 121 -6.00 -19.81 -8.04
C GLY A 121 -6.85 -19.76 -6.76
N ILE A 122 -6.84 -18.65 -6.03
CA ILE A 122 -7.71 -18.42 -4.87
C ILE A 122 -9.12 -18.17 -5.40
N PRO A 123 -10.17 -18.80 -4.83
CA PRO A 123 -11.53 -18.65 -5.34
C PRO A 123 -12.02 -17.20 -5.21
N VAL A 124 -12.18 -16.54 -6.35
CA VAL A 124 -12.78 -15.21 -6.47
C VAL A 124 -14.09 -15.33 -7.24
N THR A 125 -15.18 -14.80 -6.70
CA THR A 125 -16.45 -14.82 -7.42
C THR A 125 -16.39 -13.90 -8.64
N ASN A 126 -16.95 -14.35 -9.77
CA ASN A 126 -17.02 -13.52 -10.98
C ASN A 126 -17.74 -12.19 -10.74
N ILE A 127 -18.71 -12.17 -9.82
CA ILE A 127 -19.41 -10.96 -9.40
C ILE A 127 -18.43 -9.98 -8.72
N TYR A 128 -17.65 -10.43 -7.74
CA TYR A 128 -16.69 -9.57 -7.05
C TYR A 128 -15.61 -9.01 -8.00
N TYR A 129 -15.14 -9.84 -8.93
CA TYR A 129 -14.20 -9.41 -9.97
C TYR A 129 -14.81 -8.33 -10.88
N GLY A 130 -16.06 -8.55 -11.33
CA GLY A 130 -16.78 -7.60 -12.18
C GLY A 130 -17.05 -6.26 -11.50
N ILE A 131 -17.54 -6.27 -10.25
CA ILE A 131 -17.80 -5.01 -9.51
C ILE A 131 -16.51 -4.26 -9.17
N SER A 132 -15.38 -4.96 -8.96
CA SER A 132 -14.10 -4.31 -8.70
C SER A 132 -13.59 -3.54 -9.92
N TRP A 133 -13.71 -4.12 -11.11
CA TRP A 133 -13.41 -3.43 -12.37
C TRP A 133 -14.34 -2.24 -12.59
N LEU A 134 -15.64 -2.46 -12.41
CA LEU A 134 -16.65 -1.41 -12.59
C LEU A 134 -16.42 -0.23 -11.63
N ALA A 135 -16.11 -0.49 -10.36
CA ALA A 135 -15.85 0.53 -9.36
C ALA A 135 -14.65 1.43 -9.75
N LEU A 136 -13.55 0.85 -10.24
CA LEU A 136 -12.39 1.63 -10.68
C LEU A 136 -12.72 2.50 -11.89
N ILE A 137 -13.47 1.95 -12.87
CA ILE A 137 -13.91 2.71 -14.04
C ILE A 137 -14.82 3.87 -13.62
N ILE A 138 -15.78 3.63 -12.72
CA ILE A 138 -16.66 4.68 -12.19
C ILE A 138 -15.85 5.76 -11.47
N ALA A 139 -14.83 5.40 -10.67
CA ALA A 139 -13.99 6.37 -9.99
C ALA A 139 -13.26 7.29 -10.98
N ILE A 140 -12.71 6.73 -12.06
CA ILE A 140 -12.03 7.49 -13.12
C ILE A 140 -13.02 8.38 -13.87
N LEU A 141 -14.21 7.87 -14.20
CA LEU A 141 -15.26 8.63 -14.89
C LEU A 141 -15.79 9.78 -14.03
N LEU A 142 -16.06 9.54 -12.75
CA LEU A 142 -16.48 10.59 -11.82
C LEU A 142 -15.41 11.68 -11.70
N MET A 143 -14.12 11.30 -11.63
CA MET A 143 -13.04 12.29 -11.65
C MET A 143 -13.06 13.13 -12.93
N ALA A 144 -13.14 12.48 -14.09
CA ALA A 144 -13.13 13.17 -15.38
C ALA A 144 -14.35 14.11 -15.55
N ILE A 145 -15.55 13.63 -15.23
CA ILE A 145 -16.80 14.39 -15.31
C ILE A 145 -16.78 15.55 -14.30
N GLY A 146 -16.32 15.29 -13.08
CA GLY A 146 -16.17 16.30 -12.04
C GLY A 146 -15.28 17.45 -12.50
N LEU A 147 -14.06 17.13 -12.96
CA LEU A 147 -13.12 18.14 -13.46
C LEU A 147 -13.65 18.86 -14.71
N TYR A 148 -14.34 18.15 -15.61
CA TYR A 148 -14.95 18.77 -16.79
C TYR A 148 -16.01 19.81 -16.39
N ASN A 149 -16.91 19.46 -15.48
CA ASN A 149 -18.03 20.30 -15.07
C ASN A 149 -17.67 21.40 -14.05
N ALA A 150 -16.52 21.32 -13.40
CA ALA A 150 -16.14 22.31 -12.41
C ALA A 150 -15.81 23.66 -13.06
N GLY A 151 -16.76 24.60 -13.01
CA GLY A 151 -16.58 25.96 -13.52
C GLY A 151 -15.75 26.87 -12.61
N SER A 152 -15.65 26.52 -11.32
CA SER A 152 -14.91 27.25 -10.28
C SER A 152 -13.39 27.01 -10.30
N ILE A 153 -12.93 25.99 -11.04
CA ILE A 153 -11.54 25.53 -11.04
C ILE A 153 -10.81 25.98 -12.30
N VAL A 154 -9.63 26.59 -12.14
CA VAL A 154 -8.76 26.98 -13.27
C VAL A 154 -8.22 25.73 -13.97
N LEU A 155 -7.98 25.79 -15.29
CA LEU A 155 -7.53 24.64 -16.08
C LEU A 155 -6.24 23.98 -15.53
N SER A 156 -5.31 24.76 -14.99
CA SER A 156 -4.09 24.26 -14.34
C SER A 156 -4.37 23.44 -13.08
N GLU A 157 -5.30 23.89 -12.25
CA GLU A 157 -5.75 23.16 -11.06
C GLU A 157 -6.48 21.87 -11.45
N LYS A 158 -7.28 21.89 -12.51
CA LYS A 158 -7.94 20.67 -13.04
C LYS A 158 -6.90 19.61 -13.43
N GLY A 159 -5.86 20.03 -14.16
CA GLY A 159 -4.75 19.16 -14.54
C GLY A 159 -4.01 18.61 -13.32
N PHE A 160 -3.78 19.45 -12.31
CA PHE A 160 -3.17 19.05 -11.05
C PHE A 160 -3.97 17.94 -10.33
N TYR A 161 -5.29 18.11 -10.16
CA TYR A 161 -6.13 17.10 -9.51
C TYR A 161 -6.16 15.78 -10.30
N GLY A 162 -6.28 15.84 -11.63
CA GLY A 162 -6.29 14.66 -12.47
C GLY A 162 -4.97 13.87 -12.36
N MET A 163 -3.83 14.56 -12.48
CA MET A 163 -2.52 13.94 -12.37
C MET A 163 -2.26 13.37 -10.97
N ALA A 164 -2.56 14.14 -9.91
CA ALA A 164 -2.38 13.70 -8.54
C ALA A 164 -3.27 12.47 -8.21
N PHE A 165 -4.49 12.42 -8.74
CA PHE A 165 -5.39 11.27 -8.60
C PHE A 165 -4.81 10.00 -9.24
N VAL A 166 -4.39 10.08 -10.51
CA VAL A 166 -3.82 8.92 -11.24
C VAL A 166 -2.53 8.45 -10.58
N LEU A 167 -1.64 9.36 -10.20
CA LEU A 167 -0.39 9.04 -9.50
C LEU A 167 -0.66 8.38 -8.15
N SER A 168 -1.66 8.84 -7.39
CA SER A 168 -2.02 8.25 -6.11
C SER A 168 -2.55 6.82 -6.26
N ILE A 169 -3.40 6.57 -7.26
CA ILE A 169 -3.88 5.21 -7.58
C ILE A 169 -2.72 4.30 -7.96
N PHE A 170 -1.82 4.75 -8.84
CA PHE A 170 -0.66 3.98 -9.26
C PHE A 170 0.28 3.67 -8.10
N ALA A 171 0.56 4.66 -7.25
CA ALA A 171 1.37 4.49 -6.06
C ALA A 171 0.73 3.51 -5.07
N ALA A 172 -0.60 3.55 -4.88
CA ALA A 172 -1.31 2.62 -4.01
C ALA A 172 -1.19 1.17 -4.48
N ILE A 173 -1.36 0.93 -5.79
CA ILE A 173 -1.14 -0.40 -6.40
C ILE A 173 0.30 -0.86 -6.17
N THR A 174 1.28 0.03 -6.32
CA THR A 174 2.70 -0.28 -6.14
C THR A 174 3.02 -0.64 -4.68
N VAL A 175 2.51 0.14 -3.72
CA VAL A 175 2.64 -0.15 -2.28
C VAL A 175 2.02 -1.51 -1.95
N GLN A 176 0.83 -1.81 -2.47
CA GLN A 176 0.17 -3.09 -2.24
C GLN A 176 1.01 -4.26 -2.78
N LYS A 177 1.58 -4.13 -3.98
CA LYS A 177 2.52 -5.12 -4.55
C LYS A 177 3.74 -5.30 -3.65
N ASN A 178 4.36 -4.21 -3.21
CA ASN A 178 5.55 -4.27 -2.35
C ASN A 178 5.31 -4.96 -1.01
N VAL A 179 4.18 -4.68 -0.36
CA VAL A 179 3.79 -5.34 0.89
C VAL A 179 3.57 -6.83 0.67
N ARG A 180 2.87 -7.21 -0.39
CA ARG A 180 2.65 -8.60 -0.78
C ARG A 180 3.95 -9.34 -1.05
N ASP A 181 4.83 -8.78 -1.87
CA ASP A 181 6.07 -9.45 -2.29
C ASP A 181 7.02 -9.63 -1.11
N THR A 182 7.01 -8.67 -0.16
CA THR A 182 7.71 -8.83 1.12
C THR A 182 7.14 -9.97 1.98
N GLN A 183 5.82 -10.15 2.00
CA GLN A 183 5.20 -11.26 2.75
C GLN A 183 5.55 -12.61 2.14
N LYS A 184 5.47 -12.75 0.82
CA LYS A 184 5.87 -13.97 0.11
C LYS A 184 7.33 -14.32 0.35
N ALA A 185 8.23 -13.34 0.34
CA ALA A 185 9.65 -13.57 0.61
C ALA A 185 9.89 -14.16 2.01
N LYS A 186 9.16 -13.68 3.03
CA LYS A 186 9.24 -14.17 4.42
C LYS A 186 8.66 -15.58 4.62
N GLU A 187 7.68 -15.98 3.81
CA GLU A 187 7.08 -17.33 3.90
C GLU A 187 7.99 -18.43 3.32
N ILE A 188 9.00 -18.05 2.52
CA ILE A 188 9.96 -18.97 1.89
C ILE A 188 11.23 -19.14 2.76
N ASP A 189 11.34 -18.42 3.89
CA ASP A 189 12.42 -18.56 4.88
C ASP A 189 11.97 -19.41 6.07
#